data_AF-A0A347AJM6-F1
#
_entry.id   AF-A0A347AJM6-F1
#
_cell.length_a   1.000
_cell.length_b   1.000
_cell.length_c   1.000
_cell.angle_alpha   90.00
_cell.angle_beta   90.00
_cell.angle_gamma   90.00
#
_symmetry.space_group_name_H-M   'P 1'
#
loop_
_entity.id
_entity.type
_entity.pdbx_description
1 polymer ?
#
loop_
_entity_poly.entity_id
_entity_poly.type
_entity_poly.pdbx_seq_one_letter_code
_entity_poly.pdbx_strand_id
1 'polypeptide(L)'
;MLETDLLIDTELSKMHLEKALDFLHKFYLLPQSELFKNVSKTVEDGVGVLSYTATDPENKWEVGIKIRATNPFQVKFTTSAPPKLEPDHELDVLKEDILIGLHTFEDAIRQSTLYFAWVEGEDIIPEAPPTRRKKASFRMFGSNMILIYLLFFGVNLVLFLLLGVIAAIIAILALQFVIVLFSDRLLLRTSDWKITSDNPRVHILEYQLPLEEYQKFQEKFNENIIIKMKEEIYQKSLGVGLTPTCELGEETFQAYGFHCQPDLKVSKVVDVYSIVQEAASKFNITMPQVAVSNTMIPNAAATGPSPNRGLVLITTGLLVQLEEDEILSVIGHEMGHLSGRDPLILFSIISAEFLMRFTILFPLVALSPFIYLIVALGVIFFVAKFFETRADLLSAMKIGQPHVLASALRKIGYQRLHAERISPTRLPSWVNFDPHPPIYFRIDRLENMKSPPEVKNPLIRSARDVVNGFKRTLGL
;
A
#
# COMPACT_ATOMS: atom_id res chain seq x y z
N MET A 1 20.51 19.32 26.67
CA MET A 1 20.12 18.95 25.30
C MET A 1 19.66 17.51 25.33
N LEU A 2 18.41 17.25 24.97
CA LEU A 2 17.99 15.91 24.60
C LEU A 2 18.34 15.72 23.13
N GLU A 3 18.97 14.59 22.82
CA GLU A 3 19.24 14.18 21.45
C GLU A 3 18.38 12.95 21.13
N THR A 4 17.77 12.95 19.96
CA THR A 4 16.97 11.83 19.47
C THR A 4 17.39 11.52 18.05
N ASP A 5 17.64 10.25 17.78
CA ASP A 5 18.05 9.77 16.46
C ASP A 5 16.88 9.01 15.81
N LEU A 6 16.71 9.20 14.51
CA LEU A 6 15.76 8.50 13.65
C LEU A 6 16.52 7.94 12.45
N LEU A 7 16.28 6.67 12.16
CA LEU A 7 16.74 6.02 10.94
C LEU A 7 15.58 5.95 9.96
N ILE A 8 15.82 6.32 8.71
CA ILE A 8 14.82 6.28 7.64
C ILE A 8 15.38 5.42 6.50
N ASP A 9 14.81 4.23 6.31
CA ASP A 9 15.14 3.36 5.18
C ASP A 9 14.55 3.91 3.89
N THR A 10 15.35 3.87 2.82
CA THR A 10 14.98 4.36 1.48
C THR A 10 15.49 3.42 0.39
N GLU A 11 14.78 3.36 -0.73
CA GLU A 11 15.17 2.58 -1.92
C GLU A 11 16.07 3.38 -2.88
N LEU A 12 16.52 4.56 -2.44
CA LEU A 12 17.34 5.44 -3.24
C LEU A 12 18.73 4.84 -3.46
N SER A 13 19.18 4.90 -4.71
CA SER A 13 20.57 4.60 -5.03
C SER A 13 21.51 5.64 -4.41
N LYS A 14 22.80 5.31 -4.27
CA LYS A 14 23.80 6.21 -3.66
C LYS A 14 23.84 7.59 -4.32
N MET A 15 23.63 7.67 -5.63
CA MET A 15 23.60 8.94 -6.38
C MET A 15 22.37 9.80 -6.02
N HIS A 16 21.26 9.17 -5.65
CA HIS A 16 20.01 9.86 -5.34
C HIS A 16 19.90 10.30 -3.87
N LEU A 17 20.69 9.72 -2.96
CA LEU A 17 20.70 10.12 -1.54
C LEU A 17 21.03 11.62 -1.38
N GLU A 18 22.04 12.13 -2.08
CA GLU A 18 22.40 13.56 -2.00
C GLU A 18 21.37 14.47 -2.65
N LYS A 19 20.76 14.00 -3.75
CA LYS A 19 19.69 14.72 -4.48
C LYS A 19 18.41 14.80 -3.63
N ALA A 20 18.15 13.82 -2.78
CA ALA A 20 17.03 13.89 -1.83
C ALA A 20 17.20 15.05 -0.85
N LEU A 21 18.42 15.32 -0.38
CA LEU A 21 18.69 16.50 0.44
C LEU A 21 18.46 17.81 -0.33
N ASP A 22 18.84 17.87 -1.61
CA ASP A 22 18.55 19.03 -2.46
C ASP A 22 17.05 19.23 -2.66
N PHE A 23 16.31 18.13 -2.81
CA PHE A 23 14.87 18.15 -2.91
C PHE A 23 14.22 18.69 -1.63
N LEU A 24 14.58 18.16 -0.46
CA LEU A 24 14.07 18.65 0.83
C LEU A 24 14.40 20.14 1.02
N HIS A 25 15.63 20.54 0.73
CA HIS A 25 16.02 21.95 0.82
C HIS A 25 15.16 22.84 -0.07
N LYS A 26 15.02 22.47 -1.36
CA LYS A 26 14.36 23.32 -2.37
C LYS A 26 12.84 23.35 -2.26
N PHE A 27 12.22 22.21 -1.97
CA PHE A 27 10.76 22.03 -2.07
C PHE A 27 10.05 21.92 -0.72
N TYR A 28 10.77 21.66 0.37
CA TYR A 28 10.19 21.62 1.71
C TYR A 28 10.64 22.82 2.58
N LEU A 29 11.96 23.06 2.70
CA LEU A 29 12.48 24.10 3.58
C LEU A 29 12.31 25.52 3.01
N LEU A 30 12.76 25.77 1.78
CA LEU A 30 12.73 27.12 1.19
C LEU A 30 11.32 27.73 1.06
N PRO A 31 10.26 27.00 0.65
CA PRO A 31 8.91 27.55 0.55
C PRO A 31 8.32 27.99 1.90
N GLN A 32 8.89 27.50 3.01
CA GLN A 32 8.42 27.73 4.38
C GLN A 32 9.51 28.43 5.22
N SER A 33 10.24 29.37 4.62
CA SER A 33 11.40 30.05 5.24
C SER A 33 11.11 30.76 6.57
N GLU A 34 9.84 31.02 6.89
CA GLU A 34 9.43 31.60 8.17
C GLU A 34 9.51 30.60 9.34
N LEU A 35 9.40 29.31 9.06
CA LEU A 35 9.43 28.21 10.04
C LEU A 35 10.81 27.59 10.21
N PHE A 36 11.75 27.86 9.29
CA PHE A 36 13.07 27.23 9.24
C PHE A 36 14.20 28.26 9.20
N LYS A 37 15.13 28.16 10.16
CA LYS A 37 16.31 29.02 10.29
C LYS A 37 17.60 28.22 10.09
N ASN A 38 18.72 28.92 9.89
CA ASN A 38 20.08 28.35 9.84
C ASN A 38 20.24 27.17 8.86
N VAL A 39 19.50 27.19 7.75
CA VAL A 39 19.54 26.12 6.75
C VAL A 39 20.91 26.09 6.08
N SER A 40 21.59 24.95 6.13
CA SER A 40 22.89 24.75 5.51
C SER A 40 23.02 23.32 5.00
N LYS A 41 23.67 23.16 3.84
CA LYS A 41 24.05 21.85 3.29
C LYS A 41 25.58 21.78 3.25
N THR A 42 26.16 20.80 3.92
CA THR A 42 27.60 20.55 4.01
C THR A 42 27.91 19.11 3.61
N VAL A 43 29.20 18.78 3.52
CA VAL A 43 29.66 17.40 3.34
C VAL A 43 30.53 17.06 4.55
N GLU A 44 30.14 16.01 5.29
CA GLU A 44 30.86 15.53 6.47
C GLU A 44 31.21 14.05 6.25
N ASP A 45 32.49 13.68 6.40
CA ASP A 45 33.00 12.32 6.16
C ASP A 45 32.68 11.78 4.75
N GLY A 46 32.61 12.67 3.75
CA GLY A 46 32.24 12.30 2.38
C GLY A 46 30.75 12.03 2.17
N VAL A 47 29.90 12.38 3.13
CA VAL A 47 28.44 12.24 3.07
C VAL A 47 27.78 13.61 3.11
N GLY A 48 26.83 13.87 2.20
CA GLY A 48 26.01 15.07 2.25
C GLY A 48 25.19 15.17 3.54
N VAL A 49 25.16 16.36 4.13
CA VAL A 49 24.46 16.66 5.37
C VAL A 49 23.62 17.92 5.21
N LEU A 50 22.34 17.85 5.52
CA LEU A 50 21.43 19.00 5.58
C LEU A 50 21.13 19.33 7.05
N SER A 51 21.46 20.54 7.47
CA SER A 51 21.24 21.02 8.84
C SER A 51 20.34 22.25 8.84
N TYR A 52 19.36 22.32 9.74
CA TYR A 52 18.47 23.46 9.90
C TYR A 52 17.87 23.52 11.31
N THR A 53 17.24 24.63 11.67
CA THR A 53 16.49 24.81 12.92
C THR A 53 15.02 25.03 12.60
N ALA A 54 14.14 24.16 13.09
CA ALA A 54 12.70 24.32 13.00
C ALA A 54 12.17 25.11 14.20
N THR A 55 11.17 25.96 13.96
CA THR A 55 10.49 26.77 14.96
C THR A 55 9.00 26.91 14.62
N ASP A 56 8.18 27.16 15.63
CA ASP A 56 6.79 27.59 15.50
C ASP A 56 6.71 29.08 15.07
N PRO A 57 5.64 29.57 14.40
CA PRO A 57 5.47 31.00 14.08
C PRO A 57 5.56 31.92 15.29
N GLU A 58 5.20 31.43 16.48
CA GLU A 58 5.29 32.19 17.73
C GLU A 58 6.67 32.06 18.43
N ASN A 59 7.63 31.37 17.81
CA ASN A 59 8.98 31.08 18.34
C ASN A 59 8.99 30.47 19.75
N LYS A 60 7.96 29.69 20.08
CA LYS A 60 7.80 29.06 21.40
C LYS A 60 8.77 27.91 21.65
N TRP A 61 9.25 27.28 20.58
CA TRP A 61 10.18 26.16 20.63
C TRP A 61 11.15 26.24 19.45
N GLU A 62 12.35 25.67 19.63
CA GLU A 62 13.33 25.50 18.57
C GLU A 62 13.92 24.09 18.63
N VAL A 63 13.94 23.40 17.49
CA VAL A 63 14.53 22.08 17.33
C VAL A 63 15.60 22.15 16.25
N GLY A 64 16.83 21.76 16.56
CA GLY A 64 17.89 21.57 15.57
C GLY A 64 17.73 20.21 14.90
N ILE A 65 17.78 20.17 13.57
CA ILE A 65 17.68 18.96 12.77
C ILE A 65 18.94 18.83 11.91
N LYS A 66 19.50 17.61 11.87
CA LYS A 66 20.63 17.23 11.03
C LYS A 66 20.33 15.93 10.31
N ILE A 67 20.27 15.97 8.98
CA ILE A 67 19.97 14.82 8.12
C ILE A 67 21.24 14.43 7.36
N ARG A 68 21.75 13.21 7.56
CA ARG A 68 22.88 12.65 6.79
C ARG A 68 22.34 11.74 5.68
N ALA A 69 22.82 11.94 4.46
CA ALA A 69 22.48 11.17 3.26
C ALA A 69 23.18 9.80 3.22
N THR A 70 22.87 8.95 4.20
CA THR A 70 23.28 7.54 4.25
C THR A 70 22.13 6.63 3.82
N ASN A 71 22.39 5.32 3.65
CA ASN A 71 21.33 4.31 3.55
C ASN A 71 21.47 3.34 4.74
N PRO A 72 20.57 3.39 5.76
CA PRO A 72 19.44 4.32 5.92
C PRO A 72 19.87 5.77 6.18
N PHE A 73 18.98 6.75 5.91
CA PHE A 73 19.20 8.15 6.29
C PHE A 73 19.26 8.26 7.81
N GLN A 74 20.22 9.04 8.31
CA GLN A 74 20.36 9.31 9.73
C GLN A 74 19.87 10.72 10.03
N VAL A 75 18.80 10.85 10.80
CA VAL A 75 18.24 12.13 11.22
C VAL A 75 18.45 12.30 12.71
N LYS A 76 19.13 13.38 13.09
CA LYS A 76 19.39 13.74 14.48
C LYS A 76 18.64 15.00 14.85
N PHE A 77 17.91 14.93 15.97
CA PHE A 77 17.17 16.04 16.55
C PHE A 77 17.85 16.52 17.84
N THR A 78 18.01 17.83 17.98
CA THR A 78 18.65 18.46 19.14
C THR A 78 17.73 19.52 19.73
N THR A 79 17.36 19.39 21.00
CA THR A 79 16.46 20.33 21.69
C THR A 79 17.20 21.14 22.77
N SER A 80 16.92 22.45 22.84
CA SER A 80 17.66 23.38 23.70
C SER A 80 17.11 23.53 25.13
N ALA A 81 15.90 23.06 25.46
CA ALA A 81 15.35 23.04 26.82
C ALA A 81 14.14 22.09 26.93
N PRO A 82 13.85 21.48 28.09
CA PRO A 82 12.63 20.68 28.27
C PRO A 82 11.41 21.63 28.20
N PRO A 83 10.52 21.49 27.22
CA PRO A 83 9.37 22.37 27.13
C PRO A 83 8.40 22.11 28.28
N LYS A 84 7.73 23.17 28.73
CA LYS A 84 6.46 23.10 29.47
C LYS A 84 5.27 22.69 28.57
N LEU A 85 5.54 22.19 27.37
CA LEU A 85 4.59 21.68 26.38
C LEU A 85 4.99 20.24 26.04
N GLU A 86 4.02 19.36 25.78
CA GLU A 86 4.24 17.96 25.41
C GLU A 86 5.20 17.86 24.20
N PRO A 87 6.50 17.56 24.40
CA PRO A 87 7.55 17.67 23.37
C PRO A 87 7.41 16.60 22.29
N ASP A 88 6.69 15.53 22.61
CA ASP A 88 6.57 14.36 21.75
C ASP A 88 5.75 14.68 20.50
N HIS A 89 4.71 15.52 20.61
CA HIS A 89 3.83 15.80 19.47
C HIS A 89 4.54 16.57 18.35
N GLU A 90 5.21 17.67 18.66
CA GLU A 90 5.90 18.52 17.67
C GLU A 90 7.10 17.80 17.04
N LEU A 91 7.84 17.06 17.86
CA LEU A 91 8.96 16.25 17.38
C LEU A 91 8.49 15.16 16.41
N ASP A 92 7.36 14.52 16.71
CA ASP A 92 6.77 13.50 15.83
C ASP A 92 6.24 14.10 14.52
N VAL A 93 5.68 15.32 14.55
CA VAL A 93 5.31 16.06 13.32
C VAL A 93 6.54 16.31 12.44
N LEU A 94 7.65 16.79 13.02
CA LEU A 94 8.89 17.03 12.27
C LEU A 94 9.51 15.75 11.69
N LYS A 95 9.50 14.65 12.45
CA LYS A 95 9.95 13.33 11.96
C LYS A 95 9.14 12.90 10.74
N GLU A 96 7.82 13.04 10.83
CA GLU A 96 6.89 12.65 9.77
C GLU A 96 7.03 13.52 8.52
N ASP A 97 7.22 14.82 8.67
CA ASP A 97 7.42 15.72 7.53
C ASP A 97 8.68 15.37 6.74
N ILE A 98 9.78 15.04 7.42
CA ILE A 98 11.02 14.58 6.78
C ILE A 98 10.77 13.26 6.04
N LEU A 99 10.08 12.31 6.67
CA LEU A 99 9.67 11.04 6.06
C LEU A 99 8.83 11.28 4.80
N ILE A 100 7.83 12.15 4.86
CA ILE A 100 6.96 12.49 3.72
C ILE A 100 7.77 13.14 2.60
N GLY A 101 8.67 14.07 2.93
CA GLY A 101 9.52 14.72 1.95
C GLY A 101 10.46 13.75 1.22
N LEU A 102 11.08 12.82 1.95
CA LEU A 102 11.92 11.76 1.38
C LEU A 102 11.09 10.80 0.51
N HIS A 103 9.96 10.30 0.99
CA HIS A 103 9.09 9.43 0.20
C HIS A 103 8.48 10.12 -1.03
N THR A 104 8.24 11.44 -0.96
CA THR A 104 7.79 12.23 -2.13
C THR A 104 8.88 12.30 -3.19
N PHE A 105 10.14 12.47 -2.78
CA PHE A 105 11.27 12.41 -3.71
C PHE A 105 11.43 11.00 -4.30
N GLU A 106 11.30 9.95 -3.49
CA GLU A 106 11.32 8.57 -3.97
C GLU A 106 10.22 8.32 -5.01
N ASP A 107 8.99 8.77 -4.78
CA ASP A 107 7.91 8.63 -5.75
C ASP A 107 8.20 9.38 -7.06
N ALA A 108 8.82 10.56 -6.98
CA ALA A 108 9.25 11.28 -8.17
C ALA A 108 10.31 10.50 -8.98
N ILE A 109 11.25 9.82 -8.31
CA ILE A 109 12.21 8.92 -8.97
C ILE A 109 11.52 7.66 -9.51
N ARG A 110 10.56 7.10 -8.77
CA ARG A 110 9.81 5.92 -9.20
C ARG A 110 9.00 6.18 -10.47
N GLN A 111 8.44 7.38 -10.61
CA GLN A 111 7.73 7.78 -11.83
C GLN A 111 8.64 7.79 -13.07
N SER A 112 9.97 7.91 -12.89
CA SER A 112 10.97 7.83 -13.96
C SER A 112 11.83 6.57 -13.90
N THR A 113 11.39 5.53 -13.18
CA THR A 113 12.08 4.24 -13.10
C THR A 113 11.46 3.25 -14.07
N LEU A 114 12.30 2.50 -14.79
CA LEU A 114 11.87 1.38 -15.60
C LEU A 114 11.90 0.10 -14.77
N TYR A 115 10.81 -0.65 -14.79
CA TYR A 115 10.69 -1.90 -14.05
C TYR A 115 10.58 -3.09 -15.00
N PHE A 116 11.42 -4.07 -14.76
CA PHE A 116 11.37 -5.34 -15.44
C PHE A 116 11.18 -6.45 -14.41
N ALA A 117 10.05 -7.14 -14.48
CA ALA A 117 9.74 -8.26 -13.62
C ALA A 117 9.60 -9.56 -14.42
N TRP A 118 10.08 -10.67 -13.84
CA TRP A 118 9.98 -12.02 -14.37
C TRP A 118 9.66 -13.03 -13.26
N VAL A 119 8.98 -14.11 -13.62
CA VAL A 119 8.79 -15.31 -12.80
C VAL A 119 9.46 -16.47 -13.51
N GLU A 120 10.21 -17.29 -12.77
CA GLU A 120 10.93 -18.43 -13.32
C GLU A 120 9.97 -19.40 -14.02
N GLY A 121 10.26 -19.77 -15.27
CA GLY A 121 9.46 -20.76 -16.02
C GLY A 121 8.07 -20.28 -16.48
N GLU A 122 7.71 -19.02 -16.27
CA GLU A 122 6.45 -18.43 -16.72
C GLU A 122 6.64 -17.57 -17.98
N ASP A 123 5.52 -17.24 -18.63
CA ASP A 123 5.51 -16.38 -19.81
C ASP A 123 6.05 -14.97 -19.48
N ILE A 124 6.79 -14.39 -20.44
CA ILE A 124 7.35 -13.05 -20.33
C ILE A 124 6.25 -12.03 -20.65
N ILE A 125 5.67 -11.46 -19.59
CA ILE A 125 4.56 -10.51 -19.71
C ILE A 125 5.14 -9.08 -19.59
N PRO A 126 4.88 -8.17 -20.55
CA PRO A 126 5.26 -6.77 -20.38
C PRO A 126 4.60 -6.21 -19.15
N GLU A 127 5.25 -5.23 -18.52
CA GLU A 127 4.50 -4.45 -17.55
C GLU A 127 3.38 -3.75 -18.31
N ALA A 128 2.15 -4.05 -17.96
CA ALA A 128 1.02 -3.48 -18.68
C ALA A 128 0.94 -2.00 -18.27
N PRO A 129 1.15 -1.01 -19.17
CA PRO A 129 0.65 0.31 -18.88
C PRO A 129 -0.85 0.13 -18.68
N PRO A 130 -1.45 0.68 -17.61
CA PRO A 130 -2.68 0.09 -17.16
C PRO A 130 -3.75 0.37 -18.24
N THR A 131 -4.13 -0.70 -18.96
CA THR A 131 -5.10 -0.62 -20.06
C THR A 131 -6.41 -0.12 -19.48
N ARG A 132 -7.32 0.51 -20.24
CA ARG A 132 -8.61 0.95 -19.65
C ARG A 132 -9.33 -0.17 -18.89
N ARG A 133 -9.18 -1.42 -19.35
CA ARG A 133 -9.73 -2.64 -18.72
C ARG A 133 -8.95 -3.08 -17.47
N LYS A 134 -7.61 -3.10 -17.50
CA LYS A 134 -6.77 -3.39 -16.30
C LYS A 134 -6.80 -2.25 -15.26
N LYS A 135 -6.87 -0.97 -15.68
CA LYS A 135 -7.15 0.20 -14.80
C LYS A 135 -8.48 0.04 -14.10
N ALA A 136 -9.51 -0.39 -14.83
CA ALA A 136 -10.82 -0.62 -14.24
C ALA A 136 -10.75 -1.76 -13.22
N SER A 137 -10.25 -2.95 -13.58
CA SER A 137 -10.12 -4.07 -12.62
C SER A 137 -9.23 -3.74 -11.43
N PHE A 138 -8.12 -3.02 -11.61
CA PHE A 138 -7.26 -2.64 -10.50
C PHE A 138 -7.86 -1.56 -9.61
N ARG A 139 -8.62 -0.59 -10.17
CA ARG A 139 -9.48 0.27 -9.35
C ARG A 139 -10.55 -0.53 -8.61
N MET A 140 -10.98 -1.67 -9.16
CA MET A 140 -11.88 -2.60 -8.46
C MET A 140 -11.20 -3.32 -7.27
N PHE A 141 -9.86 -3.32 -7.20
CA PHE A 141 -9.08 -3.83 -6.06
C PHE A 141 -8.41 -2.71 -5.25
N GLY A 142 -8.57 -1.45 -5.65
CA GLY A 142 -8.02 -0.27 -4.96
C GLY A 142 -9.00 0.33 -3.95
N SER A 143 -8.65 1.44 -3.31
CA SER A 143 -9.46 2.04 -2.23
C SER A 143 -10.82 2.61 -2.65
N ASN A 144 -11.08 2.82 -3.95
CA ASN A 144 -12.32 3.43 -4.43
C ASN A 144 -13.25 2.42 -5.12
N MET A 145 -14.10 1.78 -4.31
CA MET A 145 -15.07 0.79 -4.77
C MET A 145 -16.29 1.39 -5.50
N ILE A 146 -16.43 2.72 -5.58
CA ILE A 146 -17.64 3.37 -6.12
C ILE A 146 -17.96 2.89 -7.54
N LEU A 147 -16.96 2.70 -8.41
CA LEU A 147 -17.18 2.25 -9.78
C LEU A 147 -17.80 0.85 -9.84
N ILE A 148 -17.36 -0.06 -8.96
CA ILE A 148 -17.96 -1.40 -8.83
C ILE A 148 -19.41 -1.27 -8.37
N TYR A 149 -19.66 -0.44 -7.36
CA TYR A 149 -21.00 -0.24 -6.85
C TYR A 149 -21.94 0.32 -7.92
N LEU A 150 -21.49 1.29 -8.73
CA LEU A 150 -22.27 1.82 -9.85
C LEU A 150 -22.55 0.74 -10.91
N LEU A 151 -21.58 -0.11 -11.22
CA LEU A 151 -21.76 -1.25 -12.13
C LEU A 151 -22.83 -2.22 -11.59
N PHE A 152 -22.70 -2.67 -10.34
CA PHE A 152 -23.67 -3.59 -9.74
C PHE A 152 -25.03 -2.94 -9.52
N PHE A 153 -25.09 -1.64 -9.24
CA PHE A 153 -26.34 -0.90 -9.17
C PHE A 153 -27.07 -0.94 -10.51
N GLY A 154 -26.36 -0.74 -11.62
CA GLY A 154 -26.90 -0.90 -12.97
C GLY A 154 -27.40 -2.32 -13.25
N VAL A 155 -26.61 -3.34 -12.91
CA VAL A 155 -27.01 -4.75 -13.05
C VAL A 155 -28.28 -5.05 -12.24
N ASN A 156 -28.35 -4.57 -11.00
CA ASN A 156 -29.50 -4.75 -10.13
C ASN A 156 -30.76 -4.10 -10.73
N LEU A 157 -30.65 -2.87 -11.25
CA LEU A 157 -31.77 -2.18 -11.89
C LEU A 157 -32.32 -2.98 -13.08
N VAL A 158 -31.45 -3.50 -13.94
CA VAL A 158 -31.85 -4.35 -15.07
C VAL A 158 -32.57 -5.61 -14.60
N LEU A 159 -32.07 -6.28 -13.56
CA LEU A 159 -32.72 -7.47 -13.00
C LEU A 159 -34.12 -7.17 -12.44
N PHE A 160 -34.30 -6.03 -11.77
CA PHE A 160 -35.60 -5.58 -11.28
C PHE A 160 -36.59 -5.27 -12.42
N LEU A 161 -36.11 -4.69 -13.52
CA LEU A 161 -36.95 -4.40 -14.70
C LEU A 161 -37.40 -5.67 -15.43
N LEU A 162 -36.58 -6.73 -15.42
CA LEU A 162 -36.84 -7.96 -16.18
C LEU A 162 -37.61 -9.03 -15.39
N LEU A 163 -37.33 -9.22 -14.11
CA LEU A 163 -37.75 -10.41 -13.35
C LEU A 163 -38.89 -10.16 -12.36
N GLY A 164 -39.29 -8.90 -12.15
CA GLY A 164 -40.20 -8.52 -11.05
C GLY A 164 -39.52 -8.65 -9.67
N VAL A 165 -40.14 -8.07 -8.63
CA VAL A 165 -39.45 -7.80 -7.35
C VAL A 165 -38.87 -9.05 -6.68
N ILE A 166 -39.67 -10.10 -6.48
CA ILE A 166 -39.25 -11.29 -5.72
C ILE A 166 -38.16 -12.06 -6.48
N ALA A 167 -38.37 -12.33 -7.77
CA ALA A 167 -37.39 -13.06 -8.56
C ALA A 167 -36.10 -12.24 -8.80
N ALA A 168 -36.19 -10.91 -8.90
CA ALA A 168 -35.00 -10.05 -8.94
C ALA A 168 -34.19 -10.12 -7.65
N ILE A 169 -34.84 -10.07 -6.48
CA ILE A 169 -34.15 -10.20 -5.18
C ILE A 169 -33.40 -11.54 -5.10
N ILE A 170 -34.09 -12.65 -5.44
CA ILE A 170 -33.48 -13.99 -5.44
C ILE A 170 -32.31 -14.05 -6.43
N ALA A 171 -32.48 -13.53 -7.64
CA ALA A 171 -31.45 -13.54 -8.67
C ALA A 171 -30.21 -12.72 -8.27
N ILE A 172 -30.39 -11.55 -7.67
CA ILE A 172 -29.29 -10.69 -7.19
C ILE A 172 -28.50 -11.42 -6.09
N LEU A 173 -29.18 -11.98 -5.09
CA LEU A 173 -28.52 -12.70 -4.00
C LEU A 173 -27.80 -13.95 -4.51
N ALA A 174 -28.41 -14.70 -5.43
CA ALA A 174 -27.78 -15.85 -6.05
C ALA A 174 -26.53 -15.45 -6.86
N LEU A 175 -26.62 -14.39 -7.65
CA LEU A 175 -25.50 -13.86 -8.42
C LEU A 175 -24.34 -13.42 -7.51
N GLN A 176 -24.63 -12.64 -6.47
CA GLN A 176 -23.64 -12.19 -5.49
C GLN A 176 -23.00 -13.37 -4.76
N PHE A 177 -23.79 -14.36 -4.35
CA PHE A 177 -23.28 -15.57 -3.71
C PHE A 177 -22.35 -16.36 -4.62
N VAL A 178 -22.70 -16.51 -5.91
CA VAL A 178 -21.84 -17.16 -6.92
C VAL A 178 -20.53 -16.40 -7.08
N ILE A 179 -20.57 -15.05 -7.14
CA ILE A 179 -19.35 -14.24 -7.23
C ILE A 179 -18.42 -14.49 -6.04
N VAL A 180 -18.96 -14.54 -4.81
CA VAL A 180 -18.18 -14.81 -3.59
C VAL A 180 -17.64 -16.25 -3.58
N LEU A 181 -18.41 -17.23 -4.07
CA LEU A 181 -18.02 -18.64 -4.11
C LEU A 181 -16.87 -18.92 -5.09
N PHE A 182 -16.73 -18.07 -6.11
CA PHE A 182 -15.72 -18.19 -7.16
C PHE A 182 -14.73 -17.00 -7.18
N SER A 183 -14.69 -16.19 -6.12
CA SER A 183 -13.85 -14.98 -6.10
C SER A 183 -12.36 -15.32 -6.23
N ASP A 184 -11.93 -16.45 -5.65
CA ASP A 184 -10.60 -17.04 -5.81
C ASP A 184 -10.25 -17.27 -7.28
N ARG A 185 -11.14 -17.94 -8.02
CA ARG A 185 -10.90 -18.26 -9.44
C ARG A 185 -11.01 -17.04 -10.34
N LEU A 186 -11.94 -16.13 -10.04
CA LEU A 186 -12.10 -14.88 -10.78
C LEU A 186 -10.84 -14.04 -10.68
N LEU A 187 -10.30 -13.89 -9.47
CA LEU A 187 -9.09 -13.10 -9.23
C LEU A 187 -7.84 -13.75 -9.84
N LEU A 188 -7.69 -15.07 -9.71
CA LEU A 188 -6.60 -15.81 -10.35
C LEU A 188 -6.61 -15.62 -11.87
N ARG A 189 -7.79 -15.66 -12.51
CA ARG A 189 -7.91 -15.46 -13.97
C ARG A 189 -7.50 -14.07 -14.43
N THR A 190 -7.56 -13.07 -13.55
CA THR A 190 -7.15 -11.69 -13.85
C THR A 190 -5.70 -11.39 -13.48
N SER A 191 -5.01 -12.31 -12.81
CA SER A 191 -3.61 -12.19 -12.47
C SER A 191 -2.70 -12.51 -13.66
N ASP A 192 -1.44 -12.09 -13.58
CA ASP A 192 -0.47 -12.27 -14.67
C ASP A 192 0.32 -13.57 -14.50
N TRP A 193 0.75 -13.89 -13.28
CA TRP A 193 1.51 -15.10 -12.98
C TRP A 193 0.94 -15.87 -11.79
N LYS A 194 0.99 -17.19 -11.86
CA LYS A 194 0.69 -18.07 -10.73
C LYS A 194 1.99 -18.53 -10.08
N ILE A 195 2.09 -18.37 -8.76
CA ILE A 195 3.28 -18.77 -8.00
C ILE A 195 3.04 -20.12 -7.33
N THR A 196 4.00 -21.03 -7.47
CA THR A 196 4.01 -22.38 -6.91
C THR A 196 5.39 -22.71 -6.34
N SER A 197 5.56 -23.91 -5.78
CA SER A 197 6.86 -24.39 -5.33
C SER A 197 7.88 -24.55 -6.46
N ASP A 198 7.43 -24.69 -7.70
CA ASP A 198 8.28 -24.93 -8.86
C ASP A 198 8.81 -23.62 -9.47
N ASN A 199 8.14 -22.50 -9.18
CA ASN A 199 8.48 -21.15 -9.62
C ASN A 199 8.32 -20.12 -8.47
N PRO A 200 9.06 -20.27 -7.36
CA PRO A 200 8.76 -19.57 -6.12
C PRO A 200 9.15 -18.08 -6.14
N ARG A 201 10.02 -17.67 -7.07
CA ARG A 201 10.71 -16.37 -7.06
C ARG A 201 10.21 -15.42 -8.13
N VAL A 202 10.07 -14.16 -7.72
CA VAL A 202 9.88 -13.02 -8.62
C VAL A 202 11.20 -12.26 -8.69
N HIS A 203 11.71 -12.07 -9.90
CA HIS A 203 12.93 -11.32 -10.19
C HIS A 203 12.54 -9.94 -10.68
N ILE A 204 13.07 -8.90 -10.05
CA ILE A 204 12.78 -7.50 -10.36
C ILE A 204 14.10 -6.79 -10.65
N LEU A 205 14.16 -6.13 -11.80
CA LEU A 205 15.25 -5.26 -12.20
C LEU A 205 14.69 -3.85 -12.40
N GLU A 206 15.25 -2.92 -11.62
CA GLU A 206 14.89 -1.52 -11.63
C GLU A 206 15.99 -0.69 -12.26
N TYR A 207 15.60 0.22 -13.12
CA TYR A 207 16.51 1.13 -13.77
C TYR A 207 16.02 2.57 -13.63
N GLN A 208 16.68 3.32 -12.74
CA GLN A 208 16.30 4.68 -12.39
C GLN A 208 16.85 5.64 -13.46
N LEU A 209 15.96 6.19 -14.30
CA LEU A 209 16.33 7.17 -15.32
C LEU A 209 16.10 8.60 -14.82
N PRO A 210 16.94 9.57 -15.24
CA PRO A 210 16.57 10.98 -15.18
C PRO A 210 15.24 11.22 -15.91
N LEU A 211 14.38 12.09 -15.37
CA LEU A 211 13.02 12.31 -15.90
C LEU A 211 12.99 12.63 -17.41
N GLU A 212 13.96 13.41 -17.90
CA GLU A 212 14.08 13.76 -19.33
C GLU A 212 14.41 12.55 -20.21
N GLU A 213 15.26 11.64 -19.73
CA GLU A 213 15.60 10.41 -20.44
C GLU A 213 14.43 9.42 -20.42
N TYR A 214 13.71 9.36 -19.30
CA TYR A 214 12.51 8.55 -19.17
C TYR A 214 11.38 9.01 -20.10
N GLN A 215 11.16 10.32 -20.24
CA GLN A 215 10.18 10.85 -21.19
C GLN A 215 10.55 10.49 -22.64
N LYS A 216 11.82 10.65 -23.01
CA LYS A 216 12.34 10.22 -24.32
C LYS A 216 12.20 8.70 -24.51
N PHE A 217 12.39 7.91 -23.45
CA PHE A 217 12.17 6.46 -23.47
C PHE A 217 10.71 6.15 -23.83
N GLN A 218 9.76 6.72 -23.10
CA GLN A 218 8.33 6.45 -23.32
C GLN A 218 7.86 6.87 -24.72
N GLU A 219 8.39 7.95 -25.27
CA GLU A 219 8.08 8.40 -26.62
C GLU A 219 8.69 7.50 -27.70
N LYS A 220 9.87 6.93 -27.44
CA LYS A 220 10.63 6.12 -28.41
C LYS A 220 10.25 4.63 -28.39
N PHE A 221 9.85 4.09 -27.24
CA PHE A 221 9.66 2.66 -27.04
C PHE A 221 8.20 2.29 -26.81
N ASN A 222 7.62 1.57 -27.77
CA ASN A 222 6.30 0.97 -27.63
C ASN A 222 6.36 -0.35 -26.83
N GLU A 223 5.19 -0.87 -26.43
CA GLU A 223 5.07 -2.12 -25.65
C GLU A 223 5.83 -3.29 -26.29
N ASN A 224 5.79 -3.42 -27.63
CA ASN A 224 6.45 -4.51 -28.34
C ASN A 224 7.98 -4.48 -28.20
N ILE A 225 8.59 -3.29 -28.17
CA ILE A 225 10.04 -3.18 -27.98
C ILE A 225 10.41 -3.53 -26.54
N ILE A 226 9.57 -3.16 -25.56
CA ILE A 226 9.78 -3.52 -24.15
C ILE A 226 9.70 -5.04 -23.95
N ILE A 227 8.74 -5.72 -24.60
CA ILE A 227 8.64 -7.18 -24.59
C ILE A 227 9.93 -7.79 -25.16
N LYS A 228 10.38 -7.30 -26.32
CA LYS A 228 11.58 -7.83 -26.96
C LYS A 228 12.83 -7.65 -26.09
N MET A 229 12.98 -6.50 -25.44
CA MET A 229 14.05 -6.28 -24.45
C MET A 229 13.96 -7.29 -23.30
N LYS A 230 12.77 -7.51 -22.74
CA LYS A 230 12.56 -8.49 -21.67
C LYS A 230 12.90 -9.91 -22.10
N GLU A 231 12.53 -10.31 -23.31
CA GLU A 231 12.85 -11.61 -23.89
C GLU A 231 14.35 -11.80 -24.03
N GLU A 232 15.05 -10.82 -24.61
CA GLU A 232 16.51 -10.88 -24.78
C GLU A 232 17.23 -10.98 -23.44
N ILE A 233 16.84 -10.17 -22.44
CA ILE A 233 17.41 -10.23 -21.10
C ILE A 233 17.10 -11.58 -20.45
N TYR A 234 15.87 -12.09 -20.57
CA TYR A 234 15.49 -13.38 -20.01
C TYR A 234 16.32 -14.52 -20.60
N GLN A 235 16.47 -14.58 -21.93
CA GLN A 235 17.25 -15.64 -22.59
C GLN A 235 18.72 -15.62 -22.18
N LYS A 236 19.28 -14.41 -21.96
CA LYS A 236 20.66 -14.22 -21.48
C LYS A 236 20.84 -14.47 -19.98
N SER A 237 19.74 -14.52 -19.20
CA SER A 237 19.77 -14.68 -17.74
C SER A 237 19.02 -15.93 -17.28
N LEU A 238 17.73 -15.82 -17.00
CA LEU A 238 16.90 -16.92 -16.46
C LEU A 238 16.86 -18.14 -17.39
N GLY A 239 16.91 -17.93 -18.71
CA GLY A 239 16.97 -19.00 -19.70
C GLY A 239 18.21 -19.91 -19.57
N VAL A 240 19.27 -19.43 -18.91
CA VAL A 240 20.50 -20.18 -18.62
C VAL A 240 20.74 -20.38 -17.11
N GLY A 241 19.72 -20.11 -16.27
CA GLY A 241 19.79 -20.29 -14.82
C GLY A 241 20.53 -19.18 -14.06
N LEU A 242 20.69 -18.00 -14.65
CA LEU A 242 21.28 -16.82 -14.01
C LEU A 242 20.20 -15.80 -13.61
N THR A 243 20.41 -15.09 -12.51
CA THR A 243 19.54 -13.98 -12.10
C THR A 243 19.65 -12.82 -13.10
N PRO A 244 18.54 -12.20 -13.55
CA PRO A 244 18.58 -11.00 -14.37
C PRO A 244 19.33 -9.89 -13.64
N THR A 245 20.49 -9.50 -14.18
CA THR A 245 21.24 -8.35 -13.71
C THR A 245 21.38 -7.34 -14.83
N CYS A 246 21.69 -6.11 -14.46
CA CYS A 246 21.91 -5.06 -15.44
C CYS A 246 23.14 -5.35 -16.32
N GLU A 247 24.18 -5.99 -15.76
CA GLU A 247 25.36 -6.44 -16.50
C GLU A 247 25.00 -7.43 -17.62
N LEU A 248 24.10 -8.38 -17.32
CA LEU A 248 23.62 -9.35 -18.30
C LEU A 248 22.72 -8.70 -19.36
N GLY A 249 22.00 -7.64 -18.98
CA GLY A 249 21.16 -6.86 -19.88
C GLY A 249 21.88 -5.74 -20.64
N GLU A 250 23.16 -5.45 -20.34
CA GLU A 250 23.85 -4.24 -20.81
C GLU A 250 23.90 -4.17 -22.33
N GLU A 251 24.29 -5.25 -23.00
CA GLU A 251 24.30 -5.29 -24.47
C GLU A 251 22.91 -5.06 -25.06
N THR A 252 21.87 -5.61 -24.43
CA THR A 252 20.48 -5.41 -24.87
C THR A 252 20.11 -3.94 -24.70
N PHE A 253 20.34 -3.36 -23.52
CA PHE A 253 20.09 -1.94 -23.28
C PHE A 253 20.87 -1.03 -24.24
N GLN A 254 22.14 -1.31 -24.49
CA GLN A 254 22.99 -0.56 -25.43
C GLN A 254 22.47 -0.63 -26.86
N ALA A 255 21.97 -1.80 -27.32
CA ALA A 255 21.37 -1.94 -28.63
C ALA A 255 20.15 -1.02 -28.82
N TYR A 256 19.45 -0.69 -27.73
CA TYR A 256 18.33 0.26 -27.72
C TYR A 256 18.74 1.71 -27.39
N GLY A 257 20.02 1.95 -27.08
CA GLY A 257 20.59 3.27 -26.80
C GLY A 257 20.59 3.65 -25.32
N PHE A 258 20.57 2.67 -24.41
CA PHE A 258 20.70 2.83 -22.96
C PHE A 258 22.03 2.27 -22.49
N HIS A 259 22.66 2.89 -21.51
CA HIS A 259 23.85 2.31 -20.85
C HIS A 259 23.48 2.09 -19.41
N CYS A 260 23.62 0.86 -18.91
CA CYS A 260 23.40 0.63 -17.51
C CYS A 260 24.52 1.28 -16.71
N GLN A 261 24.14 2.27 -15.92
CA GLN A 261 25.00 2.81 -14.88
C GLN A 261 24.84 1.94 -13.62
N PRO A 262 25.90 1.29 -13.12
CA PRO A 262 25.82 0.43 -11.93
C PRO A 262 25.30 1.14 -10.68
N ASP A 263 25.39 2.47 -10.62
CA ASP A 263 24.91 3.31 -9.52
C ASP A 263 23.41 3.68 -9.61
N LEU A 264 22.71 3.27 -10.68
CA LEU A 264 21.28 3.57 -10.93
C LEU A 264 20.40 2.32 -10.98
N LYS A 265 20.93 1.16 -10.58
CA LYS A 265 20.23 -0.13 -10.62
C LYS A 265 19.87 -0.64 -9.24
N VAL A 266 18.71 -1.28 -9.15
CA VAL A 266 18.33 -2.14 -8.03
C VAL A 266 17.88 -3.49 -8.63
N SER A 267 18.46 -4.59 -8.16
CA SER A 267 18.01 -5.94 -8.49
C SER A 267 17.49 -6.56 -7.21
N LYS A 268 16.24 -7.03 -7.25
CA LYS A 268 15.55 -7.62 -6.10
C LYS A 268 14.98 -8.96 -6.52
N VAL A 269 15.26 -9.98 -5.73
CA VAL A 269 14.70 -11.33 -5.92
C VAL A 269 13.90 -11.65 -4.68
N VAL A 270 12.60 -11.88 -4.82
CA VAL A 270 11.71 -12.17 -3.70
C VAL A 270 11.15 -13.57 -3.83
N ASP A 271 11.36 -14.41 -2.82
CA ASP A 271 10.75 -15.74 -2.72
C ASP A 271 9.31 -15.64 -2.19
N VAL A 272 8.41 -15.28 -3.10
CA VAL A 272 7.00 -15.03 -2.78
C VAL A 272 6.31 -16.28 -2.23
N TYR A 273 6.64 -17.46 -2.76
CA TYR A 273 6.04 -18.70 -2.29
C TYR A 273 6.39 -18.97 -0.81
N SER A 274 7.65 -18.80 -0.43
CA SER A 274 8.12 -19.06 0.93
C SER A 274 7.54 -18.06 1.94
N ILE A 275 7.45 -16.77 1.58
CA ILE A 275 6.82 -15.75 2.44
C ILE A 275 5.35 -16.10 2.71
N VAL A 276 4.60 -16.46 1.66
CA VAL A 276 3.19 -16.83 1.82
C VAL A 276 3.04 -18.14 2.61
N GLN A 277 3.95 -19.10 2.40
CA GLN A 277 3.98 -20.35 3.17
C GLN A 277 4.25 -20.10 4.66
N GLU A 278 5.19 -19.21 4.99
CA GLU A 278 5.48 -18.80 6.37
C GLU A 278 4.23 -18.17 7.01
N ALA A 279 3.59 -17.21 6.33
CA ALA A 279 2.37 -16.59 6.82
C ALA A 279 1.25 -17.61 7.05
N ALA A 280 1.01 -18.52 6.10
CA ALA A 280 -0.01 -19.56 6.22
C ALA A 280 0.28 -20.50 7.42
N SER A 281 1.55 -20.85 7.63
CA SER A 281 2.00 -21.65 8.78
C SER A 281 1.74 -20.94 10.11
N LYS A 282 2.11 -19.65 10.24
CA LYS A 282 1.86 -18.85 11.45
C LYS A 282 0.37 -18.69 11.77
N PHE A 283 -0.48 -18.63 10.74
CA PHE A 283 -1.93 -18.59 10.88
C PHE A 283 -2.58 -19.96 11.07
N ASN A 284 -1.81 -21.05 10.92
CA ASN A 284 -2.30 -22.43 10.95
C ASN A 284 -3.46 -22.66 9.97
N ILE A 285 -3.30 -22.17 8.75
CA ILE A 285 -4.24 -22.37 7.65
C ILE A 285 -3.55 -23.06 6.47
N THR A 286 -4.34 -23.71 5.61
CA THR A 286 -3.86 -24.30 4.37
C THR A 286 -3.23 -23.23 3.48
N MET A 287 -2.12 -23.56 2.81
CA MET A 287 -1.48 -22.69 1.83
C MET A 287 -2.51 -22.25 0.77
N PRO A 288 -2.82 -20.94 0.66
CA PRO A 288 -3.72 -20.46 -0.37
C PRO A 288 -3.05 -20.54 -1.74
N GLN A 289 -3.83 -20.39 -2.80
CA GLN A 289 -3.27 -20.11 -4.11
C GLN A 289 -2.53 -18.77 -4.07
N VAL A 290 -1.44 -18.65 -4.81
CA VAL A 290 -0.63 -17.44 -4.87
C VAL A 290 -0.57 -16.95 -6.30
N ALA A 291 -0.82 -15.66 -6.48
CA ALA A 291 -0.78 -15.01 -7.77
C ALA A 291 -0.04 -13.68 -7.68
N VAL A 292 0.63 -13.31 -8.77
CA VAL A 292 1.29 -12.02 -8.92
C VAL A 292 0.67 -11.26 -10.08
N SER A 293 0.41 -9.97 -9.90
CA SER A 293 0.06 -9.07 -10.99
C SER A 293 1.19 -8.10 -11.26
N ASN A 294 1.53 -7.95 -12.53
CA ASN A 294 2.63 -7.13 -13.01
C ASN A 294 2.17 -5.68 -13.18
N THR A 295 2.21 -4.94 -12.08
CA THR A 295 1.80 -3.53 -11.97
C THR A 295 2.54 -2.84 -10.83
N MET A 296 3.07 -1.65 -11.11
CA MET A 296 3.73 -0.80 -10.11
C MET A 296 2.83 -0.22 -9.02
N ILE A 297 1.50 -0.37 -9.11
CA ILE A 297 0.63 0.07 -8.00
C ILE A 297 0.79 -0.93 -6.84
N PRO A 298 1.35 -0.50 -5.69
CA PRO A 298 1.60 -1.39 -4.55
C PRO A 298 0.26 -1.84 -3.96
N ASN A 299 0.03 -3.15 -3.96
CA ASN A 299 -1.16 -3.74 -3.35
C ASN A 299 -0.96 -5.24 -3.04
N ALA A 300 -1.68 -5.72 -2.04
CA ALA A 300 -1.92 -7.13 -1.81
C ALA A 300 -3.42 -7.31 -1.51
N ALA A 301 -3.95 -8.50 -1.82
CA ALA A 301 -5.34 -8.81 -1.52
C ALA A 301 -5.54 -10.30 -1.30
N ALA A 302 -6.33 -10.64 -0.29
CA ALA A 302 -6.84 -11.98 -0.06
C ALA A 302 -8.32 -12.12 -0.44
N THR A 303 -8.68 -13.22 -1.09
CA THR A 303 -10.09 -13.57 -1.32
C THR A 303 -10.32 -15.07 -1.35
N GLY A 304 -11.58 -15.47 -1.24
CA GLY A 304 -12.01 -16.85 -1.37
C GLY A 304 -13.14 -17.20 -0.40
N PRO A 305 -13.95 -18.23 -0.69
CA PRO A 305 -15.07 -18.61 0.16
C PRO A 305 -14.64 -19.25 1.50
N SER A 306 -13.40 -19.71 1.61
CA SER A 306 -12.84 -20.31 2.83
C SER A 306 -11.31 -20.32 2.78
N PRO A 307 -10.60 -20.48 3.91
CA PRO A 307 -9.14 -20.61 3.93
C PRO A 307 -8.60 -21.70 2.99
N ASN A 308 -9.30 -22.83 2.87
CA ASN A 308 -8.90 -23.95 2.00
C ASN A 308 -9.11 -23.67 0.50
N ARG A 309 -9.84 -22.61 0.17
CA ARG A 309 -10.09 -22.11 -1.18
C ARG A 309 -9.76 -20.63 -1.26
N GLY A 310 -8.66 -20.24 -0.60
CA GLY A 310 -8.16 -18.87 -0.61
C GLY A 310 -7.21 -18.62 -1.78
N LEU A 311 -7.12 -17.36 -2.18
CA LEU A 311 -6.11 -16.81 -3.07
C LEU A 311 -5.51 -15.58 -2.40
N VAL A 312 -4.19 -15.45 -2.46
CA VAL A 312 -3.45 -14.22 -2.16
C VAL A 312 -2.88 -13.68 -3.47
N LEU A 313 -3.26 -12.45 -3.80
CA LEU A 313 -2.73 -11.69 -4.93
C LEU A 313 -1.72 -10.66 -4.41
N ILE A 314 -0.56 -10.59 -5.05
CA ILE A 314 0.51 -9.63 -4.73
C ILE A 314 0.88 -8.87 -6.00
N THR A 315 1.20 -7.58 -5.91
CA THR A 315 1.69 -6.83 -7.08
C THR A 315 3.19 -6.68 -7.07
N THR A 316 3.78 -6.57 -8.27
CA THR A 316 5.21 -6.23 -8.41
C THR A 316 5.55 -4.91 -7.72
N GLY A 317 4.65 -3.92 -7.76
CA GLY A 317 4.82 -2.66 -7.03
C GLY A 317 4.94 -2.83 -5.52
N LEU A 318 4.24 -3.81 -4.93
CA LEU A 318 4.38 -4.11 -3.50
C LEU A 318 5.74 -4.78 -3.20
N LEU A 319 6.18 -5.69 -4.07
CA LEU A 319 7.47 -6.37 -3.93
C LEU A 319 8.66 -5.43 -4.10
N VAL A 320 8.53 -4.42 -4.97
CA VAL A 320 9.50 -3.33 -5.09
C VAL A 320 9.55 -2.55 -3.79
N GLN A 321 8.39 -2.07 -3.33
CA GLN A 321 8.29 -1.06 -2.27
C GLN A 321 8.58 -1.56 -0.84
N LEU A 322 8.43 -2.85 -0.58
CA LEU A 322 8.49 -3.40 0.77
C LEU A 322 9.63 -4.38 0.93
N GLU A 323 10.27 -4.38 2.09
CA GLU A 323 11.25 -5.39 2.48
C GLU A 323 10.57 -6.73 2.83
N GLU A 324 11.31 -7.84 2.86
CA GLU A 324 10.71 -9.18 3.01
C GLU A 324 9.86 -9.33 4.30
N ASP A 325 10.28 -8.71 5.40
CA ASP A 325 9.55 -8.71 6.67
C ASP A 325 8.28 -7.83 6.64
N GLU A 326 8.34 -6.71 5.93
CA GLU A 326 7.20 -5.85 5.61
C GLU A 326 6.20 -6.59 4.71
N ILE A 327 6.67 -7.27 3.66
CA ILE A 327 5.84 -8.13 2.80
C ILE A 327 5.19 -9.21 3.66
N LEU A 328 5.95 -9.95 4.47
CA LEU A 328 5.41 -10.98 5.36
C LEU A 328 4.34 -10.42 6.30
N SER A 329 4.53 -9.22 6.85
CA SER A 329 3.56 -8.56 7.72
C SER A 329 2.28 -8.16 7.00
N VAL A 330 2.37 -7.67 5.76
CA VAL A 330 1.22 -7.36 4.91
C VAL A 330 0.49 -8.65 4.50
N ILE A 331 1.22 -9.70 4.10
CA ILE A 331 0.61 -11.01 3.83
C ILE A 331 -0.05 -11.57 5.10
N GLY A 332 0.53 -11.36 6.27
CA GLY A 332 -0.11 -11.68 7.55
C GLY A 332 -1.45 -10.97 7.76
N HIS A 333 -1.57 -9.70 7.35
CA HIS A 333 -2.84 -8.98 7.35
C HIS A 333 -3.86 -9.65 6.40
N GLU A 334 -3.44 -9.98 5.18
CA GLU A 334 -4.28 -10.71 4.21
C GLU A 334 -4.71 -12.10 4.71
N MET A 335 -3.83 -12.83 5.41
CA MET A 335 -4.18 -14.09 6.08
C MET A 335 -5.22 -13.89 7.18
N GLY A 336 -5.22 -12.72 7.83
CA GLY A 336 -6.26 -12.29 8.78
C GLY A 336 -7.65 -12.26 8.15
N HIS A 337 -7.78 -11.81 6.90
CA HIS A 337 -9.04 -11.83 6.17
C HIS A 337 -9.47 -13.25 5.77
N LEU A 338 -8.55 -14.07 5.27
CA LEU A 338 -8.85 -15.47 4.91
C LEU A 338 -9.29 -16.28 6.14
N SER A 339 -8.48 -16.24 7.21
CA SER A 339 -8.76 -16.97 8.45
C SER A 339 -10.06 -16.52 9.10
N GLY A 340 -10.38 -15.23 9.01
CA GLY A 340 -11.63 -14.64 9.47
C GLY A 340 -12.85 -14.88 8.59
N ARG A 341 -12.67 -15.38 7.35
CA ARG A 341 -13.74 -15.57 6.35
C ARG A 341 -14.46 -14.27 6.01
N ASP A 342 -13.73 -13.17 5.97
CA ASP A 342 -14.31 -11.83 5.81
C ASP A 342 -15.13 -11.63 4.54
N PRO A 343 -14.69 -12.13 3.36
CA PRO A 343 -15.52 -12.03 2.16
C PRO A 343 -16.93 -12.60 2.33
N LEU A 344 -17.06 -13.73 3.03
CA LEU A 344 -18.34 -14.41 3.26
C LEU A 344 -19.17 -13.71 4.34
N ILE A 345 -18.54 -13.20 5.40
CA ILE A 345 -19.22 -12.44 6.45
C ILE A 345 -19.74 -11.10 5.90
N LEU A 346 -18.92 -10.36 5.16
CA LEU A 346 -19.32 -9.11 4.51
C LEU A 346 -20.44 -9.34 3.51
N PHE A 347 -20.35 -10.40 2.69
CA PHE A 347 -21.47 -10.82 1.83
C PHE A 347 -22.75 -11.05 2.63
N SER A 348 -22.67 -11.71 3.79
CA SER A 348 -23.83 -11.98 4.64
C SER A 348 -24.44 -10.69 5.20
N ILE A 349 -23.61 -9.74 5.65
CA ILE A 349 -24.05 -8.43 6.15
C ILE A 349 -24.74 -7.63 5.04
N ILE A 350 -24.13 -7.56 3.86
CA ILE A 350 -24.67 -6.83 2.69
C ILE A 350 -25.98 -7.48 2.22
N SER A 351 -26.03 -8.81 2.16
CA SER A 351 -27.23 -9.56 1.78
C SER A 351 -28.37 -9.35 2.78
N ALA A 352 -28.06 -9.34 4.08
CA ALA A 352 -29.04 -9.07 5.12
C ALA A 352 -29.59 -7.63 5.02
N GLU A 353 -28.73 -6.63 4.84
CA GLU A 353 -29.17 -5.25 4.59
C GLU A 353 -30.08 -5.16 3.35
N PHE A 354 -29.66 -5.80 2.25
CA PHE A 354 -30.42 -5.82 1.01
C PHE A 354 -31.81 -6.44 1.20
N LEU A 355 -31.94 -7.55 1.93
CA LEU A 355 -33.23 -8.17 2.25
C LEU A 355 -34.09 -7.29 3.17
N MET A 356 -33.47 -6.70 4.21
CA MET A 356 -34.17 -5.81 5.13
C MET A 356 -34.75 -4.59 4.41
N ARG A 357 -34.05 -4.07 3.39
CA ARG A 357 -34.50 -2.94 2.55
C ARG A 357 -35.88 -3.17 1.93
N PHE A 358 -36.18 -4.39 1.51
CA PHE A 358 -37.46 -4.75 0.88
C PHE A 358 -38.47 -5.36 1.84
N THR A 359 -38.14 -5.42 3.13
CA THR A 359 -39.01 -6.00 4.17
C THR A 359 -39.24 -4.98 5.29
N ILE A 360 -38.41 -5.01 6.34
CA ILE A 360 -38.60 -4.24 7.57
C ILE A 360 -38.25 -2.75 7.35
N LEU A 361 -37.24 -2.46 6.53
CA LEU A 361 -36.74 -1.10 6.31
C LEU A 361 -37.43 -0.38 5.14
N PHE A 362 -38.35 -1.05 4.43
CA PHE A 362 -39.04 -0.47 3.27
C PHE A 362 -39.70 0.88 3.56
N PRO A 363 -40.35 1.12 4.71
CA PRO A 363 -40.91 2.44 5.01
C PRO A 363 -39.87 3.58 5.03
N LEU A 364 -38.66 3.32 5.53
CA LEU A 364 -37.56 4.30 5.54
C LEU A 364 -37.02 4.54 4.13
N VAL A 365 -36.92 3.47 3.34
CA VAL A 365 -36.51 3.54 1.92
C VAL A 365 -37.50 4.34 1.10
N ALA A 366 -38.80 4.13 1.32
CA ALA A 366 -39.87 4.84 0.63
C ALA A 366 -39.94 6.33 1.01
N LEU A 367 -39.59 6.67 2.25
CA LEU A 367 -39.53 8.07 2.72
C LEU A 367 -38.42 8.86 2.02
N SER A 368 -37.21 8.30 1.96
CA SER A 368 -36.08 8.93 1.27
C SER A 368 -35.05 7.89 0.82
N PRO A 369 -35.14 7.41 -0.44
CA PRO A 369 -34.26 6.34 -0.92
C PRO A 369 -32.79 6.77 -0.99
N PHE A 370 -32.53 8.04 -1.31
CA PHE A 370 -31.16 8.58 -1.40
C PHE A 370 -30.50 8.70 -0.02
N ILE A 371 -31.21 9.25 0.97
CA ILE A 371 -30.69 9.37 2.34
C ILE A 371 -30.48 7.98 2.93
N TYR A 372 -31.45 7.08 2.76
CA TYR A 372 -31.31 5.68 3.18
C TYR A 372 -30.06 5.05 2.60
N LEU A 373 -29.82 5.19 1.29
CA LEU A 373 -28.66 4.59 0.63
C LEU A 373 -27.34 5.12 1.20
N ILE A 374 -27.21 6.43 1.40
CA ILE A 374 -26.00 7.05 1.97
C ILE A 374 -25.75 6.53 3.39
N VAL A 375 -26.79 6.45 4.22
CA VAL A 375 -26.68 5.95 5.60
C VAL A 375 -26.33 4.47 5.61
N ALA A 376 -27.01 3.65 4.81
CA ALA A 376 -26.76 2.21 4.72
C ALA A 376 -25.33 1.92 4.26
N LEU A 377 -24.86 2.59 3.20
CA LEU A 377 -23.47 2.48 2.75
C LEU A 377 -22.50 2.95 3.84
N GLY A 378 -22.75 4.10 4.46
CA GLY A 378 -21.92 4.63 5.55
C GLY A 378 -21.77 3.61 6.70
N VAL A 379 -22.87 2.97 7.11
CA VAL A 379 -22.85 1.93 8.15
C VAL A 379 -22.06 0.70 7.70
N ILE A 380 -22.29 0.21 6.47
CA ILE A 380 -21.58 -0.97 5.94
C ILE A 380 -20.07 -0.71 5.87
N PHE A 381 -19.64 0.42 5.32
CA PHE A 381 -18.23 0.79 5.24
C PHE A 381 -17.63 1.02 6.63
N PHE A 382 -18.36 1.64 7.56
CA PHE A 382 -17.88 1.81 8.93
C PHE A 382 -17.71 0.46 9.66
N VAL A 383 -18.63 -0.49 9.45
CA VAL A 383 -18.49 -1.85 9.99
C VAL A 383 -17.32 -2.59 9.34
N ALA A 384 -17.07 -2.38 8.04
CA ALA A 384 -15.91 -2.97 7.35
C ALA A 384 -14.58 -2.57 8.01
N LYS A 385 -14.46 -1.35 8.55
CA LYS A 385 -13.28 -0.88 9.30
C LYS A 385 -12.95 -1.77 10.51
N PHE A 386 -13.94 -2.46 11.09
CA PHE A 386 -13.70 -3.41 12.19
C PHE A 386 -12.93 -4.64 11.73
N PHE A 387 -13.19 -5.12 10.50
CA PHE A 387 -12.52 -6.27 9.91
C PHE A 387 -11.09 -5.92 9.52
N GLU A 388 -10.87 -4.77 8.92
CA GLU A 388 -9.53 -4.21 8.62
C GLU A 388 -8.65 -4.09 9.87
N THR A 389 -9.21 -3.46 10.91
CA THR A 389 -8.52 -3.29 12.20
C THR A 389 -8.27 -4.64 12.89
N ARG A 390 -9.12 -5.64 12.65
CA ARG A 390 -8.93 -7.00 13.15
C ARG A 390 -7.84 -7.72 12.37
N ALA A 391 -7.75 -7.55 11.06
CA ALA A 391 -6.69 -8.12 10.24
C ALA A 391 -5.31 -7.58 10.65
N ASP A 392 -5.19 -6.27 10.91
CA ASP A 392 -3.98 -5.67 11.50
C ASP A 392 -3.59 -6.31 12.83
N LEU A 393 -4.57 -6.48 13.73
CA LEU A 393 -4.34 -7.10 15.03
C LEU A 393 -3.93 -8.57 14.88
N LEU A 394 -4.57 -9.33 13.99
CA LEU A 394 -4.22 -10.72 13.76
C LEU A 394 -2.82 -10.87 13.18
N SER A 395 -2.42 -10.00 12.24
CA SER A 395 -1.05 -9.97 11.73
C SER A 395 -0.05 -9.69 12.87
N ALA A 396 -0.30 -8.66 13.69
CA ALA A 396 0.52 -8.35 14.85
C ALA A 396 0.61 -9.53 15.85
N MET A 397 -0.49 -10.25 16.09
CA MET A 397 -0.54 -11.41 17.00
C MET A 397 0.18 -12.64 16.44
N LYS A 398 0.07 -12.89 15.13
CA LYS A 398 0.53 -14.14 14.50
C LYS A 398 1.91 -14.02 13.89
N ILE A 399 2.19 -12.93 13.18
CA ILE A 399 3.52 -12.63 12.64
C ILE A 399 4.45 -12.16 13.76
N GLY A 400 3.94 -11.33 14.68
CA GLY A 400 4.68 -10.86 15.85
C GLY A 400 5.49 -9.58 15.61
N GLN A 401 5.16 -8.80 14.58
CA GLN A 401 5.92 -7.60 14.19
C GLN A 401 4.99 -6.40 13.88
N PRO A 402 4.28 -5.84 14.88
CA PRO A 402 3.35 -4.73 14.65
C PRO A 402 4.01 -3.47 14.08
N HIS A 403 5.23 -3.15 14.53
CA HIS A 403 5.99 -1.99 14.05
C HIS A 403 6.42 -2.13 12.59
N VAL A 404 6.72 -3.36 12.14
CA VAL A 404 7.06 -3.65 10.74
C VAL A 404 5.82 -3.47 9.85
N LEU A 405 4.64 -3.92 10.29
CA LEU A 405 3.39 -3.63 9.59
C LEU A 405 3.10 -2.12 9.54
N ALA A 406 3.37 -1.39 10.61
CA ALA A 406 3.22 0.07 10.63
C ALA A 406 4.15 0.76 9.62
N SER A 407 5.40 0.31 9.52
CA SER A 407 6.36 0.76 8.49
C SER A 407 5.84 0.48 7.09
N ALA A 408 5.36 -0.74 6.83
CA ALA A 408 4.80 -1.12 5.54
C ALA A 408 3.61 -0.22 5.14
N LEU A 409 2.67 0.03 6.07
CA LEU A 409 1.53 0.93 5.85
C LEU A 409 1.96 2.37 5.57
N ARG A 410 3.03 2.84 6.25
CA ARG A 410 3.60 4.16 6.02
C ARG A 410 4.17 4.29 4.62
N LYS A 411 4.93 3.28 4.15
CA LYS A 411 5.50 3.24 2.79
C LYS A 411 4.39 3.22 1.73
N ILE A 412 3.49 2.24 1.74
CA ILE A 412 2.47 2.09 0.70
C ILE A 412 1.38 3.18 0.76
N GLY A 413 1.16 3.75 1.94
CA GLY A 413 0.06 4.67 2.22
C GLY A 413 0.44 6.15 2.30
N TYR A 414 1.70 6.52 2.05
CA TYR A 414 2.23 7.84 2.41
C TYR A 414 1.43 9.03 1.84
N GLN A 415 0.98 8.96 0.58
CA GLN A 415 0.18 10.02 -0.05
C GLN A 415 -1.13 10.28 0.71
N ARG A 416 -1.80 9.18 1.08
CA ARG A 416 -3.05 9.24 1.83
C ARG A 416 -2.80 9.65 3.28
N LEU A 417 -1.77 9.11 3.91
CA LEU A 417 -1.35 9.50 5.26
C LEU A 417 -1.11 11.02 5.35
N HIS A 418 -0.42 11.58 4.36
CA HIS A 418 -0.19 13.01 4.27
C HIS A 418 -1.51 13.79 4.14
N ALA A 419 -2.39 13.39 3.21
CA ALA A 419 -3.70 14.02 3.03
C ALA A 419 -4.60 13.95 4.28
N GLU A 420 -4.55 12.84 5.02
CA GLU A 420 -5.29 12.67 6.27
C GLU A 420 -4.78 13.58 7.38
N ARG A 421 -3.46 13.82 7.45
CA ARG A 421 -2.84 14.61 8.52
C ARG A 421 -3.00 16.11 8.32
N ILE A 422 -2.90 16.61 7.08
CA ILE A 422 -3.12 18.03 6.77
C ILE A 422 -4.62 18.42 6.81
N SER A 423 -5.52 17.44 6.89
CA SER A 423 -6.96 17.69 6.95
C SER A 423 -7.35 18.35 8.29
N PRO A 424 -8.00 19.52 8.30
CA PRO A 424 -8.32 20.24 9.53
C PRO A 424 -9.25 19.49 10.48
N THR A 425 -10.20 18.72 9.94
CA THR A 425 -11.23 18.05 10.75
C THR A 425 -11.01 16.55 10.87
N ARG A 426 -10.15 15.95 10.03
CA ARG A 426 -9.89 14.50 9.85
C ARG A 426 -11.14 13.61 9.66
N LEU A 427 -12.34 14.12 9.88
CA LEU A 427 -13.63 13.44 9.80
C LEU A 427 -13.89 12.78 8.43
N PRO A 428 -13.56 13.41 7.28
CA PRO A 428 -13.73 12.77 5.99
C PRO A 428 -13.02 11.41 5.88
N SER A 429 -11.85 11.25 6.52
CA SER A 429 -11.10 9.98 6.48
C SER A 429 -11.86 8.81 7.13
N TRP A 430 -12.79 9.10 8.04
CA TRP A 430 -13.63 8.10 8.71
C TRP A 430 -14.96 7.83 8.01
N VAL A 431 -15.58 8.84 7.43
CA VAL A 431 -16.95 8.73 6.88
C VAL A 431 -16.99 8.48 5.38
N ASN A 432 -15.87 8.64 4.68
CA ASN A 432 -15.77 8.26 3.27
C ASN A 432 -16.12 6.78 3.07
N PHE A 433 -16.66 6.46 1.90
CA PHE A 433 -17.04 5.11 1.46
C PHE A 433 -15.81 4.24 1.15
N ASP A 434 -15.02 4.04 2.20
CA ASP A 434 -13.78 3.27 2.20
C ASP A 434 -13.82 2.29 3.36
N PRO A 435 -13.60 0.99 3.11
CA PRO A 435 -13.60 -0.01 4.18
C PRO A 435 -12.41 0.16 5.13
N HIS A 436 -11.33 0.83 4.71
CA HIS A 436 -10.14 1.01 5.53
C HIS A 436 -10.32 2.15 6.54
N PRO A 437 -9.98 1.93 7.82
CA PRO A 437 -9.77 3.02 8.76
C PRO A 437 -8.69 3.98 8.24
N PRO A 438 -8.65 5.23 8.74
CA PRO A 438 -7.56 6.14 8.41
C PRO A 438 -6.19 5.52 8.69
N ILE A 439 -5.23 5.76 7.81
CA ILE A 439 -3.90 5.18 7.88
C ILE A 439 -3.19 5.65 9.15
N TYR A 440 -3.31 6.94 9.51
CA TYR A 440 -2.71 7.45 10.74
C TYR A 440 -3.18 6.68 11.98
N PHE A 441 -4.47 6.30 12.02
CA PHE A 441 -5.06 5.55 13.13
C PHE A 441 -4.53 4.11 13.17
N ARG A 442 -4.37 3.46 12.00
CA ARG A 442 -3.82 2.10 11.92
C ARG A 442 -2.36 2.06 12.39
N ILE A 443 -1.55 3.00 11.91
CA ILE A 443 -0.14 3.15 12.28
C ILE A 443 0.00 3.40 13.78
N ASP A 444 -0.67 4.43 14.31
CA ASP A 444 -0.63 4.78 15.75
C ASP A 444 -1.03 3.59 16.63
N ARG A 445 -2.06 2.85 16.22
CA ARG A 445 -2.51 1.66 16.94
C ARG A 445 -1.44 0.56 16.95
N LEU A 446 -0.76 0.32 15.83
CA LEU A 446 0.27 -0.72 15.69
C LEU A 446 1.55 -0.37 16.46
N GLU A 447 2.01 0.88 16.38
CA GLU A 447 3.21 1.36 17.08
C GLU A 447 3.02 1.34 18.61
N ASN A 448 1.80 1.51 19.09
CA ASN A 448 1.49 1.42 20.51
C ASN A 448 1.21 -0.03 21.00
N MET A 449 1.36 -1.05 20.17
CA MET A 449 1.16 -2.45 20.60
C MET A 449 2.42 -3.04 21.23
N LYS A 450 2.22 -3.86 22.28
CA LYS A 450 3.24 -4.81 22.72
C LYS A 450 3.48 -5.86 21.63
N SER A 451 4.71 -6.35 21.53
CA SER A 451 5.08 -7.37 20.55
C SER A 451 5.39 -8.73 21.21
N PRO A 452 4.63 -9.82 20.96
CA PRO A 452 3.32 -9.86 20.29
C PRO A 452 2.17 -9.46 21.25
N PRO A 453 1.05 -8.91 20.74
CA PRO A 453 -0.10 -8.59 21.56
C PRO A 453 -0.91 -9.86 21.91
N GLU A 454 -1.43 -9.96 23.13
CA GLU A 454 -2.33 -11.04 23.53
C GLU A 454 -3.77 -10.54 23.69
N VAL A 455 -4.64 -10.88 22.74
CA VAL A 455 -6.05 -10.47 22.74
C VAL A 455 -6.97 -11.66 22.55
N LYS A 456 -7.84 -11.92 23.54
CA LYS A 456 -8.80 -13.03 23.50
C LYS A 456 -9.86 -12.90 22.40
N ASN A 457 -10.38 -11.69 22.19
CA ASN A 457 -11.44 -11.41 21.22
C ASN A 457 -10.99 -10.33 20.23
N PRO A 458 -10.28 -10.69 19.14
CA PRO A 458 -9.72 -9.72 18.20
C PRO A 458 -10.77 -8.80 17.56
N LEU A 459 -11.93 -9.33 17.17
CA LEU A 459 -13.00 -8.53 16.54
C LEU A 459 -13.58 -7.50 17.50
N ILE A 460 -13.91 -7.91 18.74
CA ILE A 460 -14.49 -7.02 19.75
C ILE A 460 -13.50 -5.92 20.12
N ARG A 461 -12.21 -6.28 20.29
CA ARG A 461 -11.16 -5.29 20.56
C ARG A 461 -11.05 -4.28 19.42
N SER A 462 -11.01 -4.77 18.19
CA SER A 462 -10.88 -3.93 16.99
C SER A 462 -12.08 -3.01 16.78
N ALA A 463 -13.31 -3.51 16.99
CA ALA A 463 -14.51 -2.68 16.93
C ALA A 463 -14.49 -1.55 17.99
N ARG A 464 -14.05 -1.87 19.22
CA ARG A 464 -13.89 -0.86 20.27
C ARG A 464 -12.83 0.18 19.89
N ASP A 465 -11.70 -0.26 19.37
CA ASP A 465 -10.61 0.63 18.96
C ASP A 465 -11.07 1.59 17.84
N VAL A 466 -11.79 1.09 16.83
CA VAL A 466 -12.37 1.90 15.73
C VAL A 466 -13.38 2.92 16.26
N VAL A 467 -14.32 2.50 17.10
CA VAL A 467 -15.33 3.41 17.68
C VAL A 467 -14.66 4.50 18.53
N ASN A 468 -13.64 4.14 19.31
CA ASN A 468 -12.89 5.11 20.12
C ASN A 468 -12.06 6.07 19.24
N GLY A 469 -11.40 5.58 18.18
CA GLY A 469 -10.67 6.43 17.23
C GLY A 469 -11.58 7.42 16.51
N PHE A 470 -12.78 6.98 16.12
CA PHE A 470 -13.79 7.85 15.53
C PHE A 470 -14.28 8.91 16.52
N LYS A 471 -14.59 8.54 17.77
CA LYS A 471 -15.01 9.49 18.83
C LYS A 471 -13.94 10.55 19.12
N ARG A 472 -12.67 10.15 19.24
CA ARG A 472 -11.55 11.08 19.41
C ARG A 472 -11.49 12.11 18.29
N THR A 473 -11.78 11.71 17.05
CA THR A 473 -11.81 12.62 15.90
C THR A 473 -12.96 13.63 15.99
N LEU A 474 -14.04 13.30 16.70
CA LEU A 474 -15.16 14.20 16.99
C LEU A 474 -14.95 15.06 18.26
N GLY A 475 -13.82 14.89 18.96
CA GLY A 475 -13.56 15.55 20.25
C GLY A 475 -14.39 14.98 21.42
N LEU A 476 -14.81 13.71 21.32
CA LEU A 476 -15.68 13.01 22.28
C LEU A 476 -14.96 11.94 23.12
#